data_AF-A0A1Q5RX53-F1
#
_entry.id   AF-A0A1Q5RX53-F1
#
_cell.length_a   1.000
_cell.length_b   1.000
_cell.length_c   1.000
_cell.angle_alpha   90.00
_cell.angle_beta   90.00
_cell.angle_gamma   90.00
#
_symmetry.space_group_name_H-M   'P 1'
#
loop_
_entity.id
_entity.type
_entity.pdbx_description
1 polymer ?
#
loop_
_entity_poly.entity_id
_entity_poly.type
_entity_poly.pdbx_seq_one_letter_code
_entity_poly.pdbx_strand_id
1 'polypeptide(L)'
;MLSDARYAEHRQGRFAGLRYMDLTRPLPFADGSLAAVFSAHVFEHLFPDEVERLAREIARVLAPRGVCRIVVPDMERIVALYDPSAPQAFLKGVFEIERRSEAAFAHHWGYTRASLAALFRDAGCSETHTRAYREGVCPDIDRLDNRPDESIFFEAIK
;
A
#
# COMPACT_ATOMS: atom_id res chain seq x y z
N MET A 1 21.10 2.00 -1.34
CA MET A 1 21.82 3.12 -0.67
C MET A 1 21.09 4.41 -1.01
N LEU A 2 20.88 5.31 -0.05
CA LEU A 2 20.38 6.66 -0.35
C LEU A 2 21.38 7.38 -1.26
N SER A 3 20.91 8.10 -2.28
CA SER A 3 21.77 8.97 -3.08
C SER A 3 22.29 10.14 -2.24
N ASP A 4 23.44 10.70 -2.63
CA ASP A 4 24.02 11.87 -1.95
C ASP A 4 23.06 13.06 -1.89
N ALA A 5 22.24 13.22 -2.94
CA ALA A 5 21.16 14.21 -2.98
C ALA A 5 20.08 13.96 -1.91
N ARG A 6 19.60 12.71 -1.77
CA ARG A 6 18.63 12.37 -0.71
C ARG A 6 19.24 12.50 0.69
N TYR A 7 20.52 12.20 0.85
CA TYR A 7 21.22 12.39 2.13
C TYR A 7 21.37 13.87 2.48
N ALA A 8 21.64 14.73 1.50
CA ALA A 8 21.68 16.18 1.68
C ALA A 8 20.31 16.76 2.06
N GLU A 9 19.23 16.34 1.38
CA GLU A 9 17.86 16.73 1.73
C GLU A 9 17.48 16.29 3.16
N HIS A 10 17.87 15.08 3.58
CA HIS A 10 17.70 14.62 4.95
C HIS A 10 18.42 15.52 5.96
N ARG A 11 19.68 15.89 5.69
CA ARG A 11 20.44 16.82 6.55
C ARG A 11 19.85 18.23 6.61
N GLN A 12 19.12 18.66 5.58
CA GLN A 12 18.42 19.95 5.54
C GLN A 12 17.07 19.92 6.27
N GLY A 13 16.73 18.81 6.95
CA GLY A 13 15.49 18.70 7.73
C GLY A 13 14.24 18.58 6.86
N ARG A 14 14.38 18.38 5.53
CA ARG A 14 13.26 18.19 4.59
C ARG A 14 12.40 16.97 4.94
N PHE A 15 12.95 16.06 5.73
CA PHE A 15 12.33 14.84 6.25
C PHE A 15 12.23 14.83 7.78
N ALA A 16 12.33 15.97 8.47
CA ALA A 16 12.29 16.02 9.94
C ALA A 16 10.99 15.45 10.55
N GLY A 17 9.91 15.40 9.76
CA GLY A 17 8.65 14.75 10.12
C GLY A 17 8.57 13.25 9.77
N LEU A 18 9.55 12.68 9.06
CA LEU A 18 9.59 11.26 8.71
C LEU A 18 10.12 10.44 9.88
N ARG A 19 9.41 9.35 10.17
CA ARG A 19 9.82 8.36 11.16
C ARG A 19 9.96 7.01 10.48
N TYR A 20 11.08 6.35 10.72
CA TYR A 20 11.26 4.96 10.33
C TYR A 20 10.44 4.08 11.27
N MET A 21 9.67 3.18 10.70
CA MET A 21 8.80 2.28 11.42
C MET A 21 8.85 0.89 10.80
N ASP A 22 8.81 -0.13 11.65
CA ASP A 22 8.63 -1.51 11.26
C ASP A 22 7.12 -1.81 11.24
N LEU A 23 6.57 -2.01 10.04
CA LEU A 23 5.13 -2.24 9.83
C LEU A 23 4.66 -3.63 10.29
N THR A 24 5.59 -4.52 10.67
CA THR A 24 5.26 -5.82 11.29
C THR A 24 4.96 -5.69 12.79
N ARG A 25 5.20 -4.50 13.36
CA ARG A 25 4.97 -4.16 14.77
C ARG A 25 3.75 -3.24 14.94
N PRO A 26 3.18 -3.17 16.15
CA PRO A 26 2.10 -2.23 16.45
C PRO A 26 2.47 -0.79 16.10
N LEU A 27 1.52 -0.04 15.52
CA LEU A 27 1.75 1.35 15.15
C LEU A 27 1.79 2.23 16.42
N PRO A 28 2.78 3.13 16.59
CA PRO A 28 2.97 3.93 17.78
C PRO A 28 2.03 5.15 17.82
N PHE A 29 0.77 4.94 17.48
CA PHE A 29 -0.31 5.93 17.54
C PHE A 29 -1.41 5.43 18.46
N ALA A 30 -2.07 6.35 19.13
CA ALA A 30 -3.19 6.03 20.01
C ALA A 30 -4.39 5.54 19.19
N ASP A 31 -5.25 4.76 19.83
CA ASP A 31 -6.51 4.32 19.26
C ASP A 31 -7.34 5.53 18.84
N GLY A 32 -7.94 5.48 17.66
CA GLY A 32 -8.83 6.56 17.21
C GLY A 32 -8.17 7.92 16.95
N SER A 33 -6.85 7.97 16.84
CA SER A 33 -6.11 9.25 16.79
C SER A 33 -5.87 9.80 15.39
N LEU A 34 -6.01 8.98 14.33
CA LEU A 34 -5.72 9.39 12.96
C LEU A 34 -7.00 9.59 12.14
N ALA A 35 -7.14 10.75 11.50
CA ALA A 35 -8.23 10.99 10.57
C ALA A 35 -8.03 10.24 9.23
N ALA A 36 -6.78 10.03 8.82
CA ALA A 36 -6.46 9.32 7.59
C ALA A 36 -5.14 8.54 7.68
N VAL A 37 -5.05 7.45 6.93
CA VAL A 37 -3.82 6.70 6.63
C VAL A 37 -3.71 6.58 5.11
N PHE A 38 -2.52 6.82 4.56
CA PHE A 38 -2.22 6.62 3.15
C PHE A 38 -1.06 5.64 3.03
N SER A 39 -1.20 4.64 2.17
CA SER A 39 -0.15 3.68 1.84
C SER A 39 -0.16 3.38 0.35
N ALA A 40 0.99 3.52 -0.30
CA ALA A 40 1.15 3.25 -1.73
C ALA A 40 2.38 2.39 -1.97
N HIS A 41 2.17 1.26 -2.63
CA HIS A 41 3.19 0.28 -2.98
C HIS A 41 4.03 -0.19 -1.78
N VAL A 42 3.33 -0.76 -0.79
CA VAL A 42 3.89 -1.22 0.49
C VAL A 42 3.33 -2.57 0.88
N PHE A 43 2.01 -2.75 0.76
CA PHE A 43 1.33 -3.97 1.18
C PHE A 43 1.84 -5.21 0.47
N GLU A 44 2.19 -5.10 -0.81
CA GLU A 44 2.74 -6.18 -1.63
C GLU A 44 4.12 -6.68 -1.17
N HIS A 45 4.83 -5.91 -0.34
CA HIS A 45 6.13 -6.29 0.22
C HIS A 45 6.02 -7.00 1.58
N LEU A 46 4.81 -7.10 2.15
CA LEU A 46 4.56 -7.77 3.42
C LEU A 46 3.95 -9.15 3.16
N PHE A 47 4.20 -10.10 4.07
CA PHE A 47 3.56 -11.40 4.02
C PHE A 47 2.09 -11.31 4.46
N PRO A 48 1.23 -12.27 4.06
CA PRO A 48 -0.21 -12.23 4.36
C PRO A 48 -0.53 -12.01 5.84
N ASP A 49 0.15 -12.71 6.75
CA ASP A 49 -0.09 -12.60 8.19
C ASP A 49 0.38 -11.26 8.77
N GLU A 50 1.41 -10.64 8.19
CA GLU A 50 1.88 -9.30 8.54
C GLU A 50 0.88 -8.24 8.10
N VAL A 51 0.34 -8.36 6.89
CA VAL A 51 -0.68 -7.47 6.36
C VAL A 51 -1.99 -7.55 7.14
N GLU A 52 -2.42 -8.74 7.55
CA GLU A 52 -3.59 -8.90 8.41
C GLU A 52 -3.41 -8.18 9.76
N ARG A 53 -2.22 -8.26 10.35
CA ARG A 53 -1.89 -7.52 11.59
C ARG A 53 -1.87 -6.01 11.34
N LEU A 54 -1.23 -5.57 10.25
CA LEU A 54 -1.16 -4.16 9.89
C LEU A 54 -2.56 -3.57 9.61
N ALA A 55 -3.43 -4.28 8.90
CA ALA A 55 -4.79 -3.83 8.62
C ALA A 55 -5.59 -3.61 9.92
N ARG A 56 -5.47 -4.54 10.90
CA ARG A 56 -6.06 -4.37 12.24
C ARG A 56 -5.48 -3.18 12.99
N GLU A 57 -4.16 -2.96 12.90
CA GLU A 57 -3.51 -1.81 13.53
C GLU A 57 -3.93 -0.48 12.88
N ILE A 58 -4.07 -0.44 11.55
CA ILE A 58 -4.61 0.72 10.83
C ILE A 58 -6.05 1.00 11.29
N ALA A 59 -6.89 -0.03 11.34
CA ALA A 59 -8.26 0.11 11.85
C ALA A 59 -8.28 0.58 13.31
N ARG A 60 -7.37 0.10 14.18
CA ARG A 60 -7.25 0.57 15.57
C ARG A 60 -6.95 2.06 15.65
N VAL A 61 -5.94 2.53 14.92
CA VAL A 61 -5.47 3.93 15.01
C VAL A 61 -6.38 4.94 14.29
N LEU A 62 -7.17 4.50 13.30
CA LEU A 62 -8.14 5.38 12.65
C LEU A 62 -9.22 5.85 13.63
N ALA A 63 -9.54 7.15 13.60
CA ALA A 63 -10.72 7.72 14.25
C ALA A 63 -12.01 7.14 13.65
N PRO A 64 -13.16 7.18 14.36
CA PRO A 64 -14.45 6.87 13.74
C PRO A 64 -14.65 7.69 12.47
N ARG A 65 -15.06 7.04 11.37
CA ARG A 65 -15.17 7.63 10.02
C ARG A 65 -13.84 8.05 9.38
N GLY A 66 -12.71 7.71 9.98
CA GLY A 66 -11.39 7.90 9.41
C GLY A 66 -11.18 6.97 8.21
N VAL A 67 -10.33 7.39 7.28
CA VAL A 67 -10.12 6.70 5.99
C VAL A 67 -8.71 6.15 5.84
N CYS A 68 -8.59 4.90 5.41
CA CYS A 68 -7.35 4.33 4.89
C CYS A 68 -7.39 4.29 3.36
N ARG A 69 -6.44 4.94 2.70
CA ARG A 69 -6.20 4.85 1.25
C ARG A 69 -5.06 3.88 0.97
N ILE A 70 -5.37 2.83 0.22
CA ILE A 70 -4.41 1.81 -0.20
C ILE A 70 -4.24 1.86 -1.72
N VAL A 71 -3.00 1.98 -2.17
CA VAL A 71 -2.61 1.90 -3.58
C VAL A 71 -1.63 0.74 -3.75
N VAL A 72 -2.01 -0.27 -4.53
CA VAL A 72 -1.23 -1.50 -4.74
C VAL A 72 -1.31 -1.93 -6.20
N PRO A 73 -0.33 -2.72 -6.72
CA PRO A 73 -0.41 -3.28 -8.06
C PRO A 73 -1.71 -4.07 -8.27
N ASP A 74 -2.33 -3.89 -9.42
CA ASP A 74 -3.58 -4.54 -9.78
C ASP A 74 -3.34 -5.99 -10.22
N MET A 75 -3.50 -6.92 -9.28
CA MET A 75 -3.31 -8.34 -9.56
C MET A 75 -4.33 -8.89 -10.57
N GLU A 76 -5.51 -8.28 -10.70
CA GLU A 76 -6.50 -8.68 -11.71
C GLU A 76 -5.98 -8.35 -13.12
N ARG A 77 -5.37 -7.17 -13.28
CA ARG A 77 -4.70 -6.78 -14.54
C ARG A 77 -3.47 -7.64 -14.81
N ILE A 78 -2.65 -7.91 -13.78
CA ILE A 78 -1.45 -8.75 -13.92
C ILE A 78 -1.85 -10.16 -14.38
N VAL A 79 -2.83 -10.80 -13.73
CA VAL A 79 -3.32 -12.13 -14.12
C VAL A 79 -3.85 -12.16 -15.55
N ALA A 80 -4.48 -11.07 -16.02
CA ALA A 80 -4.94 -10.96 -17.40
C ALA A 80 -3.81 -10.96 -18.44
N LEU A 81 -2.56 -10.72 -18.04
CA LEU A 81 -1.38 -10.81 -18.90
C LEU A 81 -0.84 -12.25 -19.05
N TYR A 82 -1.41 -13.23 -18.36
CA TYR A 82 -0.91 -14.59 -18.42
C TYR A 82 -1.14 -15.21 -19.81
N ASP A 83 -0.04 -15.48 -20.49
CA ASP A 83 0.02 -16.23 -21.74
C ASP A 83 1.09 -17.32 -21.60
N PRO A 84 0.75 -18.61 -21.75
CA PRO A 84 1.72 -19.70 -21.65
C PRO A 84 2.82 -19.64 -22.74
N SER A 85 2.56 -18.99 -23.87
CA SER A 85 3.54 -18.82 -24.96
C SER A 85 4.44 -17.59 -24.77
N ALA A 86 4.02 -16.61 -23.97
CA ALA A 86 4.74 -15.37 -23.72
C ALA A 86 4.58 -14.87 -22.26
N PRO A 87 4.99 -15.65 -21.24
CA PRO A 87 4.63 -15.39 -19.84
C PRO A 87 5.39 -14.22 -19.21
N GLN A 88 6.33 -13.59 -19.93
CA GLN A 88 7.26 -12.61 -19.36
C GLN A 88 6.57 -11.38 -18.79
N ALA A 89 5.52 -10.86 -19.44
CA ALA A 89 4.77 -9.71 -18.93
C ALA A 89 4.07 -10.03 -17.60
N PHE A 90 3.44 -11.20 -17.50
CA PHE A 90 2.85 -11.70 -16.27
C PHE A 90 3.90 -11.89 -15.17
N LEU A 91 5.00 -12.58 -15.46
CA LEU A 91 6.06 -12.85 -14.47
C LEU A 91 6.68 -11.56 -13.93
N LYS A 92 6.92 -10.57 -14.80
CA LYS A 92 7.40 -9.25 -14.39
C LYS A 92 6.39 -8.55 -13.47
N GLY A 93 5.10 -8.55 -13.82
CA GLY A 93 4.07 -7.94 -12.96
C GLY A 93 3.90 -8.64 -11.61
N VAL A 94 4.09 -9.96 -11.55
CA VAL A 94 3.98 -10.72 -10.28
C VAL A 94 5.17 -10.46 -9.36
N PHE A 95 6.39 -10.50 -9.89
CA PHE A 95 7.59 -10.46 -9.05
C PHE A 95 8.22 -9.06 -8.92
N GLU A 96 7.94 -8.15 -9.85
CA GLU A 96 8.48 -6.78 -9.95
C GLU A 96 10.01 -6.69 -9.94
N ILE A 97 10.70 -7.82 -10.17
CA ILE A 97 12.16 -7.90 -10.17
C ILE A 97 12.64 -8.75 -11.34
N GLU A 98 13.78 -8.36 -11.91
CA GLU A 98 14.47 -9.10 -12.97
C GLU A 98 15.92 -9.45 -12.59
N ARG A 99 16.46 -8.83 -11.53
CA ARG A 99 17.85 -8.99 -11.13
C ARG A 99 17.99 -9.33 -9.66
N ARG A 100 19.02 -10.11 -9.32
CA ARG A 100 19.34 -10.48 -7.92
C ARG A 100 19.56 -9.27 -7.02
N SER A 101 20.06 -8.16 -7.56
CA SER A 101 20.25 -6.90 -6.83
C SER A 101 18.95 -6.25 -6.37
N GLU A 102 17.81 -6.65 -6.92
CA GLU A 102 16.47 -6.11 -6.63
C GLU A 102 15.71 -6.96 -5.62
N ALA A 103 16.27 -8.06 -5.13
CA ALA A 103 15.56 -9.01 -4.27
C ALA A 103 14.91 -8.35 -3.03
N ALA A 104 15.48 -7.25 -2.52
CA ALA A 104 14.91 -6.49 -1.41
C ALA A 104 13.62 -5.70 -1.75
N PHE A 105 13.28 -5.58 -3.03
CA PHE A 105 12.09 -4.91 -3.56
C PHE A 105 11.09 -5.90 -4.17
N ALA A 106 11.32 -7.21 -4.01
CA ALA A 106 10.40 -8.22 -4.52
C ALA A 106 9.00 -8.02 -3.94
N HIS A 107 7.99 -8.24 -4.76
CA HIS A 107 6.63 -8.42 -4.25
C HIS A 107 6.55 -9.81 -3.62
N HIS A 108 6.15 -9.86 -2.36
CA HIS A 108 5.89 -11.09 -1.62
C HIS A 108 4.44 -11.55 -1.77
N TRP A 109 3.53 -10.63 -2.12
CA TRP A 109 2.11 -10.89 -2.27
C TRP A 109 1.46 -10.01 -3.35
N GLY A 110 0.18 -10.27 -3.64
CA GLY A 110 -0.61 -9.48 -4.59
C GLY A 110 -2.08 -9.35 -4.18
N TYR A 111 -2.73 -8.30 -4.68
CA TYR A 111 -4.06 -7.90 -4.20
C TYR A 111 -5.06 -7.71 -5.34
N THR A 112 -6.28 -8.17 -5.09
CA THR A 112 -7.46 -7.89 -5.92
C THR A 112 -8.39 -6.95 -5.15
N ARG A 113 -9.38 -6.36 -5.83
CA ARG A 113 -10.36 -5.50 -5.15
C ARG A 113 -11.10 -6.26 -4.05
N ALA A 114 -11.44 -7.52 -4.34
CA ALA A 114 -12.13 -8.40 -3.41
C ALA A 114 -11.26 -8.78 -2.19
N SER A 115 -9.96 -9.06 -2.38
CA SER A 115 -9.09 -9.43 -1.25
C SER A 115 -8.81 -8.25 -0.33
N LEU A 116 -8.64 -7.04 -0.87
CA LEU A 116 -8.54 -5.82 -0.05
C LEU A 116 -9.84 -5.55 0.73
N ALA A 117 -10.99 -5.70 0.08
CA ALA A 117 -12.27 -5.53 0.74
C ALA A 117 -12.47 -6.52 1.89
N ALA A 118 -12.11 -7.80 1.70
CA ALA A 118 -12.15 -8.81 2.76
C ALA A 118 -11.20 -8.45 3.91
N LEU A 119 -9.93 -8.17 3.60
CA LEU A 119 -8.89 -7.81 4.56
C LEU A 119 -9.35 -6.68 5.50
N PHE A 120 -9.88 -5.58 4.95
CA PHE A 120 -10.26 -4.43 5.77
C PHE A 120 -11.60 -4.59 6.49
N ARG A 121 -12.54 -5.37 5.94
CA ARG A 121 -13.75 -5.76 6.69
C ARG A 121 -13.40 -6.62 7.90
N ASP A 122 -12.54 -7.61 7.73
CA ASP A 122 -12.10 -8.49 8.81
C ASP A 122 -11.26 -7.74 9.86
N ALA A 123 -10.60 -6.65 9.45
CA ALA A 123 -9.92 -5.72 10.34
C ALA A 123 -10.87 -4.79 11.13
N GLY A 124 -12.17 -4.78 10.81
CA GLY A 124 -13.18 -3.98 11.51
C GLY A 124 -13.52 -2.64 10.87
N CYS A 125 -13.17 -2.40 9.59
CA CYS A 125 -13.64 -1.24 8.84
C CYS A 125 -15.11 -1.43 8.42
N SER A 126 -15.94 -0.41 8.60
CA SER A 126 -17.38 -0.45 8.30
C SER A 126 -17.69 -0.39 6.81
N GLU A 127 -16.88 0.29 6.02
CA GLU A 127 -17.07 0.40 4.57
C GLU A 127 -15.77 0.18 3.80
N THR A 128 -15.91 -0.35 2.59
CA THR A 128 -14.80 -0.59 1.67
C THR A 128 -15.19 -0.21 0.25
N HIS A 129 -14.28 0.43 -0.46
CA HIS A 129 -14.57 1.03 -1.75
C HIS A 129 -13.38 0.90 -2.70
N THR A 130 -13.62 0.45 -3.92
CA THR A 130 -12.68 0.72 -5.02
C THR A 130 -13.03 2.08 -5.61
N ARG A 131 -12.01 2.91 -5.85
CA ARG A 131 -12.13 4.24 -6.47
C ARG A 131 -11.34 4.30 -7.77
N ALA A 132 -11.58 5.35 -8.53
CA ALA A 132 -10.68 5.74 -9.61
C ALA A 132 -9.47 6.51 -9.05
N TYR A 133 -8.51 6.79 -9.94
CA TYR A 133 -7.35 7.62 -9.66
C TYR A 133 -7.78 9.02 -9.22
N ARG A 134 -7.25 9.49 -8.08
CA ARG A 134 -7.55 10.81 -7.48
C ARG A 134 -9.02 11.06 -7.16
N GLU A 135 -9.77 9.98 -6.99
CA GLU A 135 -11.16 10.02 -6.52
C GLU A 135 -11.25 9.30 -5.17
N GLY A 136 -12.02 9.88 -4.24
CA GLY A 136 -12.15 9.37 -2.89
C GLY A 136 -12.34 10.47 -1.86
N VAL A 137 -12.30 10.07 -0.59
CA VAL A 137 -12.43 10.96 0.57
C VAL A 137 -11.12 11.12 1.34
N CYS A 138 -10.10 10.31 1.02
CA CYS A 138 -8.76 10.50 1.59
C CYS A 138 -8.19 11.87 1.20
N PRO A 139 -7.63 12.63 2.16
CA PRO A 139 -7.05 13.94 1.90
C PRO A 139 -5.81 13.85 0.98
N ASP A 140 -5.55 14.92 0.23
CA ASP A 140 -4.36 15.11 -0.61
C ASP A 140 -4.14 14.04 -1.71
N ILE A 141 -5.16 13.24 -2.06
CA ILE A 141 -5.04 12.19 -3.11
C ILE A 141 -4.66 12.75 -4.48
N ASP A 142 -4.94 14.02 -4.76
CA ASP A 142 -4.47 14.73 -5.96
C ASP A 142 -2.94 14.80 -6.04
N ARG A 143 -2.26 14.78 -4.88
CA ARG A 143 -0.79 14.81 -4.76
C ARG A 143 -0.20 13.43 -4.47
N LEU A 144 -0.93 12.59 -3.73
CA LEU A 144 -0.45 11.32 -3.20
C LEU A 144 -0.63 10.16 -4.19
N ASP A 145 -1.77 10.08 -4.88
CA ASP A 145 -2.03 9.00 -5.82
C ASP A 145 -1.01 9.05 -6.98
N ASN A 146 -0.43 7.89 -7.28
CA ASN A 146 0.54 7.70 -8.36
C ASN A 146 0.26 6.37 -9.08
N ARG A 147 0.95 6.13 -10.20
CA ARG A 147 0.86 4.88 -10.98
C ARG A 147 -0.58 4.51 -11.42
N PRO A 148 -1.30 5.43 -12.10
CA PRO A 148 -2.72 5.26 -12.43
C PRO A 148 -3.02 4.05 -13.33
N ASP A 149 -2.07 3.62 -14.15
CA ASP A 149 -2.29 2.60 -15.18
C ASP A 149 -2.12 1.15 -14.70
N GLU A 150 -1.54 0.98 -13.50
CA GLU A 150 -1.14 -0.31 -12.95
C GLU A 150 -1.68 -0.60 -11.55
N SER A 151 -2.30 0.39 -10.88
CA SER A 151 -2.67 0.26 -9.47
C SER A 151 -4.17 0.17 -9.22
N ILE A 152 -4.54 -0.60 -8.19
CA ILE A 152 -5.85 -0.51 -7.54
C ILE A 152 -5.82 0.65 -6.56
N PHE A 153 -6.87 1.47 -6.62
CA PHE A 153 -7.13 2.58 -5.72
C PHE A 153 -8.26 2.18 -4.77
N PHE A 154 -7.92 1.86 -3.53
CA PHE A 154 -8.86 1.33 -2.55
C PHE A 154 -8.99 2.24 -1.32
N GLU A 155 -10.20 2.37 -0.79
CA GLU A 155 -10.48 3.06 0.47
C GLU A 155 -11.20 2.13 1.45
N ALA A 156 -10.75 2.12 2.71
CA ALA A 156 -11.47 1.55 3.83
C ALA A 156 -11.84 2.64 4.84
N ILE A 157 -13.07 2.63 5.34
CA ILE A 157 -13.57 3.58 6.33
C ILE A 157 -13.81 2.84 7.64
N LYS A 158 -13.31 3.39 8.75
CA LYS A 158 -13.58 2.85 10.08
C LYS A 158 -15.01 3.15 10.53
#